data_AF-A0A349SRZ8-F1
#
_entry.id   AF-A0A349SRZ8-F1
#
_cell.length_a   1.000
_cell.length_b   1.000
_cell.length_c   1.000
_cell.angle_alpha   90.00
_cell.angle_beta   90.00
_cell.angle_gamma   90.00
#
_symmetry.space_group_name_H-M   'P 1'
#
loop_
_entity.id
_entity.type
_entity.pdbx_description
1 polymer ?
#
loop_
_entity_poly.entity_id
_entity_poly.type
_entity_poly.pdbx_seq_one_letter_code
_entity_poly.pdbx_strand_id
1 'polypeptide(L)' 'MGSRAELIERQFKALCLVSQTLCRAKNIEETLDGILAVLHKESGLLHGVITLSDPEHAMLQVGALYSENESVSKASS' A
#
# COMPACT_ATOMS: atom_id res chain seq x y z
N MET A 1 -12.15 13.89 -15.53
CA MET A 1 -12.73 13.42 -14.25
C MET A 1 -13.75 12.35 -14.60
N GLY A 2 -13.61 11.13 -14.07
CA GLY A 2 -14.48 10.02 -14.41
C GLY A 2 -15.87 10.15 -13.78
N SER A 3 -16.87 9.48 -14.37
CA SER A 3 -18.22 9.44 -13.81
C SER A 3 -18.22 8.79 -12.42
N ARG A 4 -19.27 9.03 -11.61
CA ARG A 4 -19.42 8.38 -10.30
C ARG A 4 -19.34 6.85 -10.40
N ALA A 5 -19.87 6.27 -11.47
CA ALA A 5 -19.80 4.84 -11.73
C ALA A 5 -18.36 4.37 -11.93
N GLU A 6 -17.58 5.05 -12.78
CA GLU A 6 -16.16 4.73 -13.01
C GLU A 6 -15.32 4.83 -11.72
N LEU A 7 -15.59 5.83 -10.87
CA LEU A 7 -14.89 5.95 -9.59
C LEU A 7 -15.20 4.76 -8.67
N ILE A 8 -16.48 4.36 -8.58
CA ILE A 8 -16.89 3.20 -7.77
C ILE A 8 -16.26 1.92 -8.29
N GLU A 9 -16.25 1.70 -9.61
CA GLU A 9 -15.64 0.53 -10.23
C GLU A 9 -14.14 0.45 -9.94
N ARG A 10 -13.41 1.57 -10.04
CA ARG A 10 -11.98 1.62 -9.73
C ARG A 10 -11.70 1.31 -8.26
N GLN A 11 -12.49 1.87 -7.35
CA GLN A 11 -12.33 1.60 -5.91
C GLN A 11 -12.67 0.15 -5.57
N PHE A 12 -13.73 -0.41 -6.17
CA PHE A 12 -14.10 -1.80 -5.98
C PHE A 12 -13.02 -2.76 -6.51
N LYS A 13 -12.46 -2.47 -7.69
CA LYS A 13 -11.35 -3.23 -8.26
C LYS A 13 -10.11 -3.20 -7.36
N ALA A 14 -9.75 -2.03 -6.83
CA ALA A 14 -8.64 -1.89 -5.89
C ALA A 14 -8.86 -2.78 -4.65
N LEU A 15 -10.07 -2.76 -4.07
CA LEU A 15 -10.45 -3.58 -2.93
C LEU A 15 -10.29 -5.09 -3.22
N CYS A 16 -10.77 -5.55 -4.37
CA CYS A 16 -10.63 -6.96 -4.77
C CYS A 16 -9.16 -7.39 -4.90
N LEU A 17 -8.31 -6.54 -5.50
CA LEU A 17 -6.89 -6.82 -5.69
C LEU A 17 -6.11 -6.80 -4.36
N VAL A 18 -6.41 -5.86 -3.47
CA VAL A 18 -5.87 -5.85 -2.10
C VAL A 18 -6.26 -7.12 -1.36
N SER A 19 -7.53 -7.52 -1.42
CA SER A 19 -8.00 -8.77 -0.80
C SER A 19 -7.26 -10.00 -1.34
N GLN A 20 -7.04 -10.09 -2.66
CA GLN A 20 -6.27 -11.17 -3.25
C GLN A 20 -4.80 -11.19 -2.80
N THR A 21 -4.19 -10.01 -2.66
CA THR A 21 -2.82 -9.85 -2.17
C THR A 21 -2.72 -10.39 -0.74
N LEU A 22 -3.65 -10.00 0.14
CA LEU A 22 -3.75 -10.50 1.50
C LEU A 22 -3.98 -12.01 1.57
N CYS A 23 -4.85 -12.57 0.72
CA CYS A 23 -5.11 -14.02 0.70
C CYS A 23 -3.89 -14.86 0.25
N ARG A 24 -2.92 -14.26 -0.43
CA ARG A 24 -1.68 -14.93 -0.88
C ARG A 24 -0.46 -14.54 -0.05
N ALA A 25 -0.66 -13.82 1.06
CA ALA A 25 0.41 -13.32 1.91
C ALA A 25 1.27 -14.47 2.45
N LYS A 26 2.59 -14.36 2.23
CA LYS A 26 3.62 -15.28 2.78
C LYS A 26 4.75 -14.51 3.47
N ASN A 27 5.11 -13.38 2.90
CA ASN A 27 6.08 -12.43 3.46
C ASN A 27 5.33 -11.11 3.72
N ILE A 28 5.51 -10.55 4.93
CA ILE A 28 4.82 -9.32 5.35
C ILE A 28 5.22 -8.12 4.49
N GLU A 29 6.51 -7.92 4.23
CA GLU A 29 7.05 -6.79 3.44
C GLU A 29 6.52 -6.84 2.01
N GLU A 30 6.62 -8.01 1.34
CA GLU A 30 6.09 -8.19 -0.02
C GLU A 30 4.58 -7.96 -0.09
N THR A 31 3.85 -8.34 0.97
CA THR A 31 2.40 -8.13 1.06
C THR A 31 2.07 -6.64 1.18
N LEU A 32 2.80 -5.91 2.03
CA LEU A 32 2.61 -4.47 2.23
C LEU A 32 2.96 -3.66 0.98
N ASP A 33 4.07 -4.00 0.32
CA ASP A 33 4.46 -3.41 -0.97
C ASP A 33 3.41 -3.68 -2.05
N GLY A 34 2.91 -4.91 -2.14
CA GLY A 34 1.84 -5.27 -3.07
C GLY A 34 0.55 -4.46 -2.84
N ILE A 35 0.19 -4.22 -1.58
CA ILE A 35 -0.97 -3.39 -1.23
C ILE A 35 -0.77 -1.94 -1.68
N LEU A 36 0.38 -1.33 -1.35
CA LEU A 36 0.69 0.03 -1.77
C LEU A 36 0.71 0.18 -3.30
N ALA A 37 1.25 -0.80 -4.02
CA ALA A 37 1.27 -0.80 -5.48
C ALA A 37 -0.14 -0.84 -6.09
N VAL A 38 -1.05 -1.64 -5.54
CA VAL A 38 -2.47 -1.69 -5.96
C VAL A 38 -3.16 -0.35 -5.71
N LEU A 39 -2.95 0.24 -4.54
CA LEU A 39 -3.53 1.53 -4.19
C LEU A 39 -3.00 2.64 -5.09
N HIS A 40 -1.72 2.68 -5.39
CA HIS A 40 -1.17 3.66 -6.34
C HIS A 40 -1.82 3.49 -7.72
N LYS A 41 -1.78 2.28 -8.28
CA LYS A 41 -2.21 2.02 -9.66
C LYS A 41 -3.71 2.22 -9.87
N GLU A 42 -4.54 1.73 -8.96
CA GLU A 42 -5.99 1.67 -9.17
C GLU A 42 -6.74 2.82 -8.50
N SER A 43 -6.24 3.32 -7.36
CA SER A 43 -6.87 4.40 -6.58
C SER A 43 -6.19 5.76 -6.70
N GLY A 44 -5.02 5.85 -7.34
CA GLY A 44 -4.28 7.10 -7.55
C GLY A 44 -3.52 7.59 -6.32
N LEU A 45 -3.13 6.68 -5.42
CA LEU A 45 -2.31 7.01 -4.25
C LEU A 45 -0.89 7.39 -4.69
N LEU A 46 -0.55 8.69 -4.69
CA LEU A 46 0.75 9.19 -5.15
C LEU A 46 1.92 8.78 -4.23
N HIS A 47 1.72 8.89 -2.91
CA HIS A 47 2.71 8.54 -1.89
C HIS A 47 2.00 7.82 -0.74
N GLY A 48 2.59 6.75 -0.22
CA GLY A 48 1.99 5.96 0.84
C GLY A 48 3.04 5.29 1.74
N VAL A 49 2.75 5.21 3.03
CA VAL A 49 3.58 4.52 4.03
C VAL A 49 2.70 3.57 4.79
N ILE A 50 3.22 2.37 5.06
CA ILE A 50 2.63 1.44 6.03
C ILE A 50 3.64 1.23 7.15
N THR A 51 3.22 1.54 8.38
CA THR A 51 3.97 1.27 9.60
C THR A 51 3.32 0.14 10.37
N LEU A 52 4.13 -0.80 10.84
CA LEU A 52 3.73 -1.84 11.79
C LEU A 52 4.04 -1.34 13.19
N SER A 53 3.02 -1.29 14.05
CA SER A 53 3.18 -0.97 15.46
C SER A 53 3.23 -2.27 16.27
N ASP A 54 4.27 -2.46 17.05
CA ASP A 54 4.31 -3.48 18.10
C ASP A 54 3.91 -2.84 19.44
N PRO A 55 2.71 -3.13 19.97
CA PRO A 55 2.24 -2.53 21.22
C PRO A 55 3.07 -2.98 22.44
N GLU A 56 3.75 -4.12 22.37
CA GLU A 56 4.56 -4.66 23.48
C GLU A 56 5.96 -4.02 23.53
N HIS A 57 6.49 -3.60 22.37
CA HIS A 57 7.88 -3.12 22.26
C HIS A 57 8.01 -1.63 21.95
N ALA A 58 6.91 -0.87 21.90
CA ALA A 58 6.87 0.58 21.60
C ALA A 58 7.66 0.99 20.33
N MET A 59 7.90 0.04 19.42
CA MET A 59 8.70 0.25 18.23
C MET A 59 7.78 0.34 17.01
N LEU A 60 7.91 1.44 16.27
CA LEU A 60 7.32 1.59 14.94
C LEU A 60 8.32 1.03 13.94
N GLN A 61 7.96 -0.08 13.28
CA GLN A 61 8.70 -0.61 12.15
C GLN A 61 8.07 -0.11 10.85
N VAL A 62 8.85 0.51 9.97
CA VAL A 62 8.37 0.85 8.61
C VAL A 62 8.34 -0.46 7.82
N GLY A 63 7.15 -0.91 7.45
CA GLY A 63 6.95 -2.17 6.74
C GLY A 63 6.93 -2.02 5.21
N ALA A 64 6.59 -0.84 4.70
CA ALA A 64 6.63 -0.51 3.28
C ALA A 64 6.54 1.01 3.04
N LEU A 65 7.22 1.51 2.00
CA LEU A 65 7.19 2.90 1.54
C LEU A 65 6.99 2.94 0.03
N TYR A 66 5.96 3.65 -0.42
CA TYR A 66 5.70 3.95 -1.83
C TYR A 66 5.88 5.45 -2.09
N SER A 67 6.79 5.80 -2.99
CA SER A 67 7.08 7.17 -3.39
C SER A 67 7.47 7.19 -4.87
N GLU A 68 6.88 8.10 -5.66
CA GLU A 68 7.28 8.32 -7.06
C GLU A 68 8.69 8.93 -7.19
N ASN A 69 9.26 9.43 -6.08
CA ASN A 69 10.57 10.06 -6.03
C ASN A 69 11.58 9.17 -5.27
N GLU A 70 12.65 8.75 -5.97
CA GLU A 70 13.71 7.82 -5.48
C GLU A 70 14.48 8.35 -4.26
N SER A 71 14.33 9.64 -3.93
CA SER A 71 15.10 10.33 -2.89
C SER A 71 14.72 9.97 -1.45
N VAL A 72 13.58 9.30 -1.23
CA VAL A 72 13.04 9.06 0.12
C VAL A 72 13.41 7.67 0.67
N SER A 73 13.79 6.73 -0.19
CA SER A 73 14.13 5.34 0.21
C SER A 73 15.41 5.21 1.04
N LYS A 74 16.21 6.28 1.16
CA LYS A 74 17.52 6.28 1.86
C LYS A 74 17.48 6.79 3.30
N ALA A 75 16.35 7.29 3.80
CA ALA A 75 16.27 7.89 5.14
C ALA A 75 15.89 6.91 6.26
N SER A 76 15.68 5.62 5.94
CA SER A 76 15.25 4.58 6.89
C SER A 76 16.27 3.45 7.08
N SER A 77 17.52 3.63 6.62
CA SER A 77 18.66 2.73 6.91
C SER A 77 19.43 3.15 8.15
#